data_AF-F8GG34-F1
#
_entry.id   AF-F8GG34-F1
#
_cell.length_a   1.000
_cell.length_b   1.000
_cell.length_c   1.000
_cell.angle_alpha   90.00
_cell.angle_beta   90.00
_cell.angle_gamma   90.00
#
_symmetry.space_group_name_H-M   'P 1'
#
loop_
_entity.id
_entity.type
_entity.pdbx_description
1 polymer ?
#
loop_
_entity_poly.entity_id
_entity_poly.type
_entity_poly.pdbx_seq_one_letter_code
_entity_poly.pdbx_strand_id
1 'polypeptide(L)'
;MHNEYYLQDSRSFVGNDMLFWKKDGKGYTTNLREAHVYTKDEAVRQHQCRETDIPWPKDYIDAKTRPAVDVQYVSVEEALKDTGIALIKPQRPKNERYRCHGCGVFMSEIEYYSAPCKKCDCGNRP
;
A
#
# COMPACT_ATOMS: atom_id res chain seq x y z
N MET A 1 -0.76 10.39 -34.50
CA MET A 1 -0.14 11.30 -33.53
C MET A 1 -1.13 11.50 -32.41
N HIS A 2 -0.73 11.30 -31.16
CA HIS A 2 -1.61 11.57 -30.02
C HIS A 2 -1.56 13.07 -29.72
N ASN A 3 -2.73 13.71 -29.64
CA ASN A 3 -2.85 15.14 -29.35
C ASN A 3 -3.23 15.42 -27.89
N GLU A 4 -3.63 14.39 -27.15
CA GLU A 4 -4.08 14.49 -25.76
C GLU A 4 -3.14 13.71 -24.84
N TYR A 5 -2.81 14.32 -23.71
CA TYR A 5 -1.86 13.78 -22.73
C TYR A 5 -2.37 13.93 -21.32
N TYR A 6 -2.04 12.96 -20.49
CA TYR A 6 -2.08 13.10 -19.03
C TYR A 6 -0.68 13.44 -18.53
N LEU A 7 -0.59 14.30 -17.51
CA LEU A 7 0.67 14.58 -16.83
C LEU A 7 0.72 13.82 -15.51
N GLN A 8 1.67 12.91 -15.40
CA GLN A 8 1.96 12.17 -14.18
C GLN A 8 2.85 13.01 -13.27
N ASP A 9 2.55 13.08 -11.97
CA ASP A 9 3.53 13.47 -10.95
C ASP A 9 4.31 12.23 -10.51
N SER A 10 5.57 12.13 -10.94
CA SER A 10 6.42 10.96 -10.69
C SER A 10 7.06 10.91 -9.30
N ARG A 11 6.83 11.92 -8.45
CA ARG A 11 7.44 12.01 -7.11
C ARG A 11 6.86 11.01 -6.11
N SER A 12 5.67 10.49 -6.36
CA SER A 12 5.01 9.53 -5.48
C SER A 12 3.97 8.68 -6.21
N PHE A 13 3.53 7.62 -5.53
CA PHE A 13 2.49 6.70 -5.98
C PHE A 13 1.47 6.52 -4.86
N VAL A 14 0.22 6.20 -5.21
CA VAL A 14 -0.79 5.74 -4.24
C VAL A 14 -0.90 4.23 -4.38
N GLY A 15 -0.22 3.51 -3.48
CA GLY A 15 -0.01 2.07 -3.66
C GLY A 15 0.79 1.79 -4.94
N ASN A 16 0.14 1.18 -5.92
CA ASN A 16 0.73 0.89 -7.24
C ASN A 16 0.24 1.83 -8.35
N ASP A 17 -0.67 2.76 -8.04
CA ASP A 17 -1.32 3.59 -9.06
C ASP A 17 -0.57 4.92 -9.24
N MET A 18 -0.44 5.35 -10.49
CA MET A 18 0.18 6.63 -10.87
C MET A 18 -0.72 7.80 -10.49
N LEU A 19 -0.08 8.91 -10.09
CA LEU A 19 -0.76 10.17 -9.80
C LEU A 19 -0.72 11.09 -11.01
N PHE A 20 -1.88 11.62 -11.39
CA PHE A 20 -2.03 12.58 -12.48
C PHE A 20 -2.52 13.93 -11.98
N TRP A 21 -2.14 15.00 -12.67
CA TRP A 21 -2.67 16.34 -12.39
C TRP A 21 -4.20 16.36 -12.50
N LYS A 22 -4.86 16.84 -11.45
CA LYS A 22 -6.32 16.99 -11.41
C LYS A 22 -6.75 18.24 -12.18
N LYS A 23 -7.96 18.19 -12.76
CA LYS A 23 -8.61 19.37 -13.37
C LYS A 23 -8.60 20.57 -12.42
N ASP A 24 -8.52 21.77 -13.00
CA ASP A 24 -8.50 23.07 -12.30
C ASP A 24 -7.35 23.26 -11.31
N GLY A 25 -6.25 22.50 -11.43
CA GLY A 25 -5.10 22.61 -10.52
C GLY A 25 -5.41 22.14 -9.09
N LYS A 26 -6.42 21.29 -8.90
CA LYS A 26 -6.87 20.81 -7.58
C LYS A 26 -6.02 19.65 -7.05
N GLY A 27 -4.70 19.71 -7.22
CA GLY A 27 -3.76 18.69 -6.78
C GLY A 27 -3.64 17.50 -7.75
N TYR A 28 -3.51 16.30 -7.20
CA TYR A 28 -3.28 15.06 -7.96
C TYR A 28 -4.39 14.04 -7.73
N THR A 29 -4.58 13.13 -8.68
CA THR A 29 -5.61 12.09 -8.63
C THR A 29 -5.14 10.81 -9.31
N THR A 30 -5.61 9.66 -8.82
CA THR A 30 -5.50 8.36 -9.50
C THR A 30 -6.71 8.11 -10.43
N ASN A 31 -7.78 8.89 -10.29
CA ASN A 31 -8.98 8.79 -11.11
C ASN A 31 -8.83 9.60 -12.40
N LEU A 32 -8.62 8.92 -13.53
CA LEU A 32 -8.45 9.54 -14.84
C LEU A 32 -9.66 10.36 -15.33
N ARG A 33 -10.85 10.11 -14.80
CA ARG A 33 -12.05 10.91 -15.13
C ARG A 33 -11.93 12.34 -14.60
N GLU A 34 -11.15 12.50 -13.53
CA GLU A 34 -10.86 13.79 -12.87
C GLU A 34 -9.51 14.38 -13.29
N ALA A 35 -8.68 13.63 -14.01
CA ALA A 35 -7.39 14.09 -14.51
C ALA A 35 -7.57 15.17 -15.59
N HIS A 36 -6.69 16.16 -15.57
CA HIS A 36 -6.63 17.19 -16.61
C HIS A 36 -6.05 16.60 -17.90
N VAL A 37 -6.65 16.95 -19.03
CA VAL A 37 -6.19 16.52 -20.36
C VAL A 37 -5.47 17.70 -20.98
N TYR A 38 -4.18 17.52 -21.24
CA TYR A 38 -3.31 18.52 -21.84
C TYR A 38 -3.19 18.30 -23.33
N THR A 39 -3.04 19.38 -24.08
CA THR A 39 -2.50 19.30 -25.43
C THR A 39 -1.01 18.92 -25.39
N LYS A 40 -0.48 18.45 -26.53
CA LYS A 40 0.95 18.11 -26.65
C LYS A 40 1.87 19.28 -26.22
N ASP A 41 1.58 20.48 -26.68
CA ASP A 41 2.43 21.65 -26.42
C ASP A 41 2.40 22.06 -24.95
N GLU A 42 1.22 22.01 -24.31
CA GLU A 42 1.10 22.26 -22.87
C GLU A 42 1.83 21.21 -22.04
N ALA A 43 1.70 19.94 -22.41
CA ALA A 43 2.34 18.83 -21.70
C ALA A 43 3.87 18.91 -21.79
N VAL A 44 4.42 19.21 -22.97
CA VAL A 44 5.86 19.42 -23.17
C VAL A 44 6.35 20.64 -22.39
N ARG A 45 5.62 21.77 -22.46
CA ARG A 45 5.97 22.98 -21.71
C ARG A 45 5.99 22.73 -20.20
N GLN A 46 5.02 21.98 -19.68
CA GLN A 46 4.95 21.66 -18.25
C GLN A 46 6.11 20.75 -17.84
N HIS A 47 6.41 19.70 -18.62
CA HIS A 47 7.54 18.82 -18.38
C HIS A 47 8.89 19.57 -18.36
N GLN A 48 9.08 20.52 -19.29
CA GLN A 48 10.28 21.37 -19.32
C GLN A 48 10.39 22.29 -18.10
N CYS A 49 9.26 22.75 -17.56
CA CYS A 49 9.23 23.56 -16.33
C CYS A 49 9.49 22.69 -15.09
N ARG A 50 9.07 21.42 -15.12
CA ARG A 50 9.15 20.49 -14.01
C ARG A 50 9.31 19.07 -14.51
N GLU A 51 10.53 18.55 -14.46
CA GLU A 51 10.91 17.23 -15.00
C GLU A 51 10.12 16.06 -14.38
N THR A 52 9.60 16.26 -13.16
CA THR A 52 8.78 15.25 -12.47
C THR A 52 7.37 15.12 -13.05
N ASP A 53 6.89 16.10 -13.82
CA ASP A 53 5.62 16.05 -14.54
C ASP A 53 5.84 15.32 -15.88
N ILE A 54 5.59 14.01 -15.92
CA ILE A 54 5.86 13.17 -17.10
C ILE A 54 4.63 13.10 -18.01
N PRO A 55 4.73 13.50 -19.29
CA PRO A 55 3.62 13.44 -20.23
C PRO A 55 3.42 12.03 -20.79
N TRP A 56 2.20 11.52 -20.66
CA TRP A 56 1.77 10.24 -21.20
C TRP A 56 0.65 10.42 -22.21
N PRO A 57 0.71 9.78 -23.40
CA PRO A 57 -0.40 9.80 -24.34
C PRO A 57 -1.67 9.27 -23.68
N LYS A 58 -2.78 10.01 -23.82
CA LYS A 58 -4.06 9.66 -23.20
C LYS A 58 -4.52 8.26 -23.60
N ASP A 59 -4.52 7.94 -24.90
CA ASP A 59 -4.93 6.63 -25.41
C ASP A 59 -4.11 5.47 -24.83
N TYR A 60 -2.81 5.69 -24.60
CA TYR A 60 -1.93 4.68 -24.03
C TYR A 60 -2.28 4.36 -22.58
N ILE A 61 -2.60 5.39 -21.79
CA ILE A 61 -2.98 5.25 -20.38
C ILE A 61 -4.39 4.69 -20.24
N ASP A 62 -5.33 5.15 -21.07
CA ASP A 62 -6.70 4.64 -21.08
C ASP A 62 -6.72 3.14 -21.40
N ALA A 63 -5.89 2.67 -22.34
CA ALA A 63 -5.77 1.25 -22.69
C ALA A 63 -5.17 0.37 -21.58
N LYS A 64 -4.50 0.96 -20.58
CA LYS A 64 -3.85 0.25 -19.46
C LYS A 64 -4.55 0.46 -18.13
N THR A 65 -5.60 1.27 -18.10
CA THR A 65 -6.31 1.60 -16.89
C THR A 65 -7.25 0.46 -16.49
N ARG A 66 -7.28 0.18 -15.19
CA ARG A 66 -8.23 -0.74 -14.58
C ARG A 66 -9.15 0.04 -13.64
N PRO A 67 -10.43 -0.33 -13.53
CA PRO A 67 -11.27 0.17 -12.46
C PRO A 67 -10.67 -0.22 -11.09
N ALA A 68 -10.50 0.78 -10.23
CA ALA A 68 -10.11 0.58 -8.84
C ALA A 68 -11.09 1.35 -7.94
N VAL A 69 -11.38 0.79 -6.77
CA VAL A 69 -12.23 1.43 -5.76
C VAL A 69 -11.33 1.83 -4.60
N ASP A 70 -11.41 3.10 -4.21
CA ASP A 70 -10.70 3.58 -3.02
C ASP A 70 -11.32 2.94 -1.77
N VAL A 71 -10.49 2.38 -0.91
CA VAL A 71 -10.92 1.76 0.35
C VAL A 71 -11.69 2.75 1.24
N GLN A 72 -11.43 4.05 1.11
CA GLN A 72 -12.14 5.10 1.83
C GLN A 72 -13.65 5.15 1.49
N TYR A 73 -14.05 4.64 0.33
CA TYR A 73 -15.45 4.53 -0.08
C TYR A 73 -16.04 3.14 0.15
N VAL A 74 -15.30 2.21 0.75
CA VAL A 74 -15.74 0.83 1.00
C VAL A 74 -15.99 0.63 2.49
N SER A 75 -17.27 0.46 2.85
CA SER A 75 -17.64 0.02 4.20
C SER A 75 -17.84 -1.49 4.23
N VAL A 76 -17.01 -2.17 5.01
CA VAL A 76 -17.15 -3.62 5.26
C VAL A 76 -18.49 -3.91 5.95
N GLU A 77 -18.95 -3.03 6.83
CA GLU A 77 -20.22 -3.18 7.55
C GLU A 77 -21.41 -3.12 6.59
N GLU A 78 -21.41 -2.16 5.67
CA GLU A 78 -22.44 -2.05 4.63
C GLU A 78 -22.41 -3.25 3.68
N ALA A 79 -21.22 -3.71 3.30
CA ALA A 79 -21.06 -4.86 2.41
C ALA A 79 -21.52 -6.18 3.05
N LEU A 80 -21.43 -6.32 4.37
CA LEU A 80 -21.85 -7.53 5.10
C LEU A 80 -23.33 -7.51 5.50
N LYS A 81 -23.98 -6.35 5.43
CA LYS A 81 -25.39 -6.21 5.80
C LYS A 81 -26.26 -7.17 4.97
N ASP A 82 -27.13 -7.91 5.65
CA ASP A 82 -28.07 -8.88 5.07
C ASP A 82 -27.44 -10.09 4.35
N THR A 83 -26.10 -10.24 4.39
CA THR A 83 -25.40 -11.39 3.76
C THR A 83 -25.38 -12.64 4.63
N GLY A 84 -25.59 -12.50 5.95
CA GLY A 84 -25.40 -13.58 6.93
C GLY A 84 -23.93 -13.99 7.15
N ILE A 85 -22.97 -13.30 6.53
CA ILE A 85 -21.54 -13.59 6.65
C ILE A 85 -20.99 -12.93 7.91
N ALA A 86 -20.44 -13.72 8.82
CA ALA A 86 -19.73 -13.23 10.01
C ALA A 86 -18.22 -13.32 9.79
N LEU A 87 -17.51 -12.20 9.91
CA LEU A 87 -16.04 -12.20 9.88
C LEU A 87 -15.49 -12.91 11.11
N ILE A 88 -14.70 -13.96 10.90
CA ILE A 88 -13.98 -14.64 11.98
C ILE A 88 -12.85 -13.72 12.43
N LYS A 89 -12.90 -13.27 13.68
CA LYS A 89 -11.79 -12.52 14.27
C LYS A 89 -10.55 -13.43 14.33
N PRO A 90 -9.39 -12.99 13.82
CA PRO A 90 -8.17 -13.79 13.92
C PRO A 90 -7.89 -14.05 15.39
N GLN A 91 -7.70 -15.33 15.74
CA GLN A 91 -7.32 -15.68 17.11
C GLN A 91 -5.91 -15.17 17.36
N ARG A 92 -5.70 -14.49 18.49
CA ARG A 92 -4.36 -14.08 18.90
C ARG A 92 -3.49 -15.35 19.01
N PRO A 93 -2.34 -15.42 18.33
CA PRO A 93 -1.46 -16.58 18.45
C PRO A 93 -1.04 -16.74 19.91
N LYS A 94 -1.02 -17.98 20.39
CA LYS A 94 -0.53 -18.28 21.73
C LYS A 94 0.98 -18.10 21.71
N ASN A 95 1.52 -17.34 22.66
CA ASN A 95 2.96 -17.25 22.83
C ASN A 95 3.52 -18.65 23.16
N GLU A 96 4.47 -19.11 22.35
CA GLU A 96 5.18 -20.35 22.64
C GLU A 96 5.96 -20.21 23.94
N ARG A 97 5.97 -21.29 24.73
CA ARG A 97 6.78 -21.39 25.94
C ARG A 97 7.78 -22.53 25.76
N TYR A 98 9.05 -22.19 25.89
CA TYR A 98 10.16 -23.13 25.76
C TYR A 98 10.52 -23.68 27.13
N ARG A 99 11.02 -24.92 27.20
CA ARG A 99 11.51 -25.50 28.44
C ARG A 99 13.03 -25.39 28.48
N CYS A 100 13.58 -24.92 29.59
CA CYS A 100 15.01 -24.99 29.82
C CYS A 100 15.50 -26.46 29.82
N HIS A 101 16.62 -26.75 29.16
CA HIS A 101 17.21 -28.08 29.07
C HIS A 101 17.68 -28.62 30.43
N GLY A 102 18.15 -27.75 31.33
CA GLY A 102 18.63 -28.15 32.65
C GLY A 102 17.52 -28.36 33.69
N CYS A 103 16.67 -27.35 33.90
CA CYS A 103 15.71 -27.35 35.02
C CYS A 103 14.23 -27.45 34.62
N GLY A 104 13.92 -27.46 33.31
CA GLY A 104 12.57 -27.59 32.80
C GLY A 104 11.65 -26.37 33.02
N VAL A 105 12.16 -25.26 33.55
CA VAL A 105 11.36 -24.03 33.71
C VAL A 105 10.88 -23.54 32.35
N PHE A 106 9.62 -23.09 32.30
CA PHE A 106 9.07 -22.47 31.10
C PHE A 106 9.62 -21.05 30.94
N MET A 107 10.16 -20.77 29.76
CA MET A 107 10.77 -19.51 29.35
C MET A 107 10.01 -18.97 28.14
N SER A 108 9.92 -17.65 28.05
CA SER A 108 9.52 -17.02 26.79
C SER A 108 10.55 -17.26 25.69
N GLU A 109 10.16 -17.08 24.44
CA GLU A 109 11.06 -17.13 23.28
C GLU A 109 12.28 -16.22 23.46
N ILE A 110 12.03 -14.97 23.85
CA ILE A 110 13.08 -13.98 24.11
C ILE A 110 14.04 -14.50 25.19
N GLU A 111 13.53 -14.99 26.31
CA GLU A 111 14.38 -15.51 27.39
C GLU A 111 15.19 -16.74 26.97
N TYR A 112 14.60 -17.62 26.16
CA TYR A 112 15.26 -18.83 25.69
C TYR A 112 16.47 -18.53 24.79
N TYR A 113 16.36 -17.55 23.89
CA TYR A 113 17.45 -17.19 22.96
C TYR A 113 18.39 -16.10 23.50
N SER A 114 17.94 -15.22 24.40
CA SER A 114 18.70 -14.03 24.77
C SER A 114 19.65 -14.21 25.96
N ALA A 115 19.44 -15.19 26.85
CA ALA A 115 20.25 -15.35 28.06
C ALA A 115 20.27 -16.81 28.56
N PRO A 116 21.24 -17.19 29.41
CA PRO A 116 21.14 -18.41 30.19
C PRO A 116 19.86 -18.43 31.04
N CYS A 117 19.44 -19.63 31.43
CA CYS A 117 18.26 -19.81 32.26
C CYS A 117 18.43 -19.07 33.60
N LYS A 118 17.53 -18.13 33.91
CA LYS A 118 17.54 -17.38 35.19
C LYS A 118 17.52 -18.26 36.45
N LYS A 119 17.03 -19.51 36.34
CA LYS A 119 16.91 -20.43 37.48
C LYS A 119 18.15 -21.32 37.68
N CYS A 120 18.73 -21.85 36.61
CA CYS A 120 19.78 -22.86 36.69
C CYS A 120 21.03 -22.54 35.87
N ASP A 121 21.08 -21.34 35.29
CA ASP A 121 22.18 -20.81 34.46
C ASP A 121 22.53 -21.66 33.23
N CYS A 122 21.71 -22.66 32.89
CA CYS A 122 21.87 -23.49 31.71
C CYS A 122 21.68 -22.65 30.44
N GLY A 123 22.63 -22.74 29.50
CA GLY A 123 22.53 -22.15 28.17
C GLY A 123 21.63 -22.98 27.26
N ASN A 124 20.45 -22.46 26.90
CA ASN A 124 19.50 -23.15 26.02
C ASN A 124 19.59 -22.71 24.54
N ARG A 125 20.51 -21.80 24.22
CA ARG A 125 20.73 -21.34 22.84
C ARG A 125 21.25 -22.51 21.98
N PRO A 126 20.95 -22.53 20.67
CA PRO A 126 21.49 -23.52 19.74
C PRO A 126 23.02 -23.59 19.74
#